data_AF-A0A1E7KRY9-F1
#
_entry.id   AF-A0A1E7KRY9-F1
#
_cell.length_a   1.000
_cell.length_b   1.000
_cell.length_c   1.000
_cell.angle_alpha   90.00
_cell.angle_beta   90.00
_cell.angle_gamma   90.00
#
_symmetry.space_group_name_H-M   'P 1'
#
loop_
_entity.id
_entity.type
_entity.pdbx_description
1 polymer ?
#
loop_
_entity_poly.entity_id
_entity_poly.type
_entity_poly.pdbx_seq_one_letter_code
_entity_poly.pdbx_strand_id
1 'polypeptide(L)'
;YAAFDLGDVPAQRLGEILRTVVDLLRDDAAHPPPPTVSDLRRAPEALRTLSQGRNVGKFVLALPPAPDPNGTVLITGATGVLGSLVARHLVTAHGARRLL
;
A
#
# COMPACT_ATOMS: atom_id res chain seq x y z
N TYR A 1 -15.09 23.13 -25.37
CA TYR A 1 -14.49 22.29 -24.33
C TYR A 1 -15.48 22.22 -23.18
N ALA A 2 -16.04 21.05 -22.87
CA ALA A 2 -16.84 20.86 -21.67
C ALA A 2 -15.92 20.32 -20.58
N ALA A 3 -15.86 21.01 -19.44
CA ALA A 3 -15.17 20.47 -18.28
C ALA A 3 -15.90 19.21 -17.84
N PHE A 4 -15.15 18.14 -17.58
CA PHE A 4 -15.67 16.86 -17.14
C PHE A 4 -14.95 16.46 -15.86
N ASP A 5 -15.71 16.08 -14.83
CA ASP A 5 -15.21 15.51 -13.59
C ASP A 5 -15.67 14.05 -13.49
N LEU A 6 -14.74 13.16 -13.13
CA LEU A 6 -15.04 11.75 -12.88
C LEU A 6 -15.96 11.56 -11.66
N GLY A 7 -15.95 12.50 -10.71
CA GLY A 7 -16.81 12.49 -9.52
C GLY A 7 -18.30 12.64 -9.83
N ASP A 8 -18.62 13.22 -10.99
CA ASP A 8 -20.01 13.41 -11.45
C ASP A 8 -20.55 12.20 -12.25
N VAL A 9 -19.72 11.19 -12.49
CA VAL A 9 -20.10 10.00 -13.27
C VAL A 9 -20.98 9.08 -12.41
N PRO A 10 -22.15 8.63 -12.92
CA PRO A 10 -22.98 7.66 -12.22
C PRO A 10 -22.20 6.38 -11.88
N ALA A 11 -22.40 5.85 -10.67
CA ALA A 11 -21.65 4.70 -10.16
C ALA A 11 -21.70 3.47 -11.09
N GLN A 12 -22.83 3.25 -11.75
CA GLN A 12 -23.01 2.17 -12.74
C GLN A 12 -22.03 2.33 -13.91
N ARG A 13 -21.92 3.54 -14.44
CA ARG A 13 -21.00 3.86 -15.53
C ARG A 13 -19.55 3.79 -15.08
N LEU A 14 -19.24 4.25 -13.87
CA LEU A 14 -17.91 4.09 -13.29
C LEU A 14 -17.54 2.60 -13.16
N GLY A 15 -18.48 1.74 -12.75
CA GLY A 15 -18.29 0.30 -12.68
C GLY A 15 -18.02 -0.36 -14.04
N GLU A 16 -18.68 0.10 -15.11
CA GLU A 16 -18.38 -0.33 -16.48
C GLU A 16 -16.96 0.06 -16.90
N ILE A 17 -16.58 1.32 -16.66
CA ILE A 17 -15.23 1.83 -16.97
C ILE A 17 -14.17 1.04 -16.20
N LEU A 18 -14.38 0.81 -14.90
CA LEU A 18 -13.46 0.04 -14.06
C LEU A 18 -13.29 -1.39 -14.56
N ARG A 19 -14.37 -2.03 -15.03
CA ARG A 19 -14.28 -3.37 -15.62
C ARG A 19 -13.40 -3.37 -16.87
N THR A 20 -13.62 -2.43 -17.78
CA THR A 20 -12.78 -2.27 -18.97
C THR A 20 -11.31 -2.04 -18.61
N VAL A 21 -11.04 -1.19 -17.61
CA VAL A 21 -9.64 -0.94 -17.14
C VAL A 21 -9.02 -2.22 -16.58
N VAL A 22 -9.77 -3.00 -15.78
CA VAL A 22 -9.28 -4.29 -15.25
C VAL A 22 -8.97 -5.26 -16.37
N ASP A 23 -9.81 -5.33 -17.40
CA ASP A 23 -9.57 -6.22 -18.55
C ASP A 23 -8.31 -5.78 -19.32
N LEU A 24 -8.13 -4.48 -19.55
CA LEU A 24 -6.89 -3.95 -20.17
C LEU A 24 -5.62 -4.26 -19.36
N LEU A 25 -5.70 -4.19 -18.02
CA LEU A 25 -4.58 -4.56 -17.15
C LEU A 25 -4.30 -6.06 -17.16
N ARG A 26 -5.34 -6.90 -17.28
CA ARG A 26 -5.20 -8.36 -17.36
C ARG A 26 -4.61 -8.81 -18.68
N ASP A 27 -4.99 -8.14 -19.77
CA ASP A 27 -4.52 -8.43 -21.12
C ASP A 27 -3.16 -7.77 -21.42
N ASP A 28 -2.52 -7.15 -20.42
CA ASP A 28 -1.24 -6.42 -20.53
C ASP A 28 -1.25 -5.27 -21.56
N ALA A 29 -2.45 -4.85 -21.99
CA ALA A 29 -2.67 -3.73 -22.90
C ALA A 29 -2.51 -2.36 -22.21
N ALA A 30 -2.43 -2.35 -20.88
CA ALA A 30 -2.07 -1.19 -20.08
C ALA A 30 -1.22 -1.61 -18.87
N HIS A 31 -0.24 -0.77 -18.52
CA HIS A 31 0.57 -0.95 -17.31
C HIS A 31 0.26 0.17 -16.31
N PRO A 32 0.20 -0.14 -15.00
CA PRO A 32 0.07 0.90 -14.00
C PRO A 32 1.33 1.79 -14.03
N PRO A 33 1.19 3.12 -13.88
CA PRO A 33 2.34 4.00 -13.79
C PRO A 33 3.19 3.64 -12.56
N PRO A 34 4.51 3.86 -12.60
CA PRO A 34 5.38 3.58 -11.47
C PRO A 34 4.92 4.38 -10.24
N PRO A 35 4.74 3.72 -9.07
CA PRO A 35 4.35 4.41 -7.86
C PRO A 35 5.56 5.04 -7.16
N THR A 36 5.41 6.30 -6.74
CA THR A 36 6.26 6.94 -5.72
C THR A 36 5.56 6.79 -4.38
N VAL A 37 6.10 5.95 -3.50
CA VAL A 37 5.49 5.63 -2.20
C VAL A 37 6.14 6.45 -1.09
N SER A 38 5.33 7.11 -0.26
CA SER A 38 5.79 7.77 0.97
C SER A 38 4.97 7.30 2.17
N ASP A 39 5.59 7.27 3.34
CA ASP A 39 4.91 6.97 4.59
C ASP A 39 3.86 8.06 4.90
N LEU A 40 2.65 7.65 5.26
CA LEU A 40 1.56 8.57 5.63
C LEU A 40 1.96 9.54 6.75
N ARG A 41 2.83 9.11 7.69
CA ARG A 41 3.35 9.96 8.78
C ARG A 41 4.18 11.13 8.26
N ARG A 42 4.65 11.08 7.01
CA ARG A 42 5.38 12.14 6.30
C ARG A 42 4.53 12.85 5.24
N ALA A 43 3.20 12.75 5.33
CA ALA A 43 2.28 13.33 4.34
C ALA A 43 2.55 14.81 4.00
N PRO A 44 2.85 15.72 4.95
CA PRO A 44 3.12 17.12 4.60
C PRO A 44 4.32 17.31 3.66
N GLU A 45 5.37 16.50 3.83
CA GLU A 45 6.55 16.54 2.96
C GLU A 45 6.24 15.93 1.59
N ALA A 46 5.55 14.79 1.57
CA ALA A 46 5.09 14.15 0.35
C ALA A 46 4.19 15.06 -0.51
N LEU A 47 3.23 15.75 0.11
CA LEU A 47 2.35 16.69 -0.58
C LEU A 47 3.12 17.91 -1.10
N ARG A 48 4.17 18.34 -0.42
CA ARG A 48 5.08 19.39 -0.92
C ARG A 48 5.84 18.93 -2.16
N THR A 49 6.32 17.69 -2.20
CA THR A 49 6.96 17.14 -3.41
C THR A 49 5.98 17.08 -4.59
N LEU A 50 4.73 16.67 -4.32
CA LEU A 50 3.65 16.62 -5.31
C LEU A 50 3.32 18.02 -5.86
N SER A 51 3.17 19.03 -4.99
CA SER A 51 2.82 20.39 -5.41
C SER A 51 3.94 21.09 -6.19
N GLN A 52 5.19 20.65 -6.02
CA GLN A 52 6.34 21.13 -6.78
C GLN A 52 6.49 20.46 -8.16
N GLY A 53 5.62 19.49 -8.51
CA GLY A 53 5.71 18.75 -9.76
C GLY A 53 6.97 17.89 -9.87
N ARG A 54 7.60 17.52 -8.74
CA ARG A 54 8.86 16.76 -8.69
C ARG A 54 8.64 15.25 -8.63
N ASN A 55 7.51 14.76 -9.14
CA ASN A 55 7.15 13.34 -9.16
C ASN A 55 6.78 12.89 -10.57
N VAL A 56 7.12 11.64 -10.89
CA VAL A 56 6.70 10.96 -12.12
C VAL A 56 5.73 9.84 -11.73
N GLY A 57 4.70 9.63 -12.54
CA GLY A 57 3.72 8.56 -12.32
C GLY A 57 2.79 8.85 -11.14
N LYS A 58 2.55 7.85 -10.29
CA LYS A 58 1.53 7.91 -9.23
C LYS A 58 2.16 8.13 -7.86
N PHE A 59 1.78 9.20 -7.16
CA PHE A 59 2.16 9.38 -5.75
C PHE A 59 1.20 8.64 -4.83
N VAL A 60 1.72 7.83 -3.90
CA VAL A 60 0.95 6.99 -2.98
C VAL A 60 1.42 7.23 -1.55
N LEU A 61 0.47 7.45 -0.63
CA LEU A 61 0.72 7.48 0.80
C LEU A 61 0.39 6.12 1.41
N ALA A 62 1.39 5.46 1.98
CA ALA A 62 1.25 4.15 2.59
C ALA A 62 1.04 4.27 4.10
N LEU A 63 0.07 3.53 4.63
CA LEU A 63 -0.08 3.34 6.06
C LEU A 63 1.11 2.53 6.61
N PRO A 64 1.58 2.81 7.84
CA PRO A 64 2.58 1.98 8.49
C PRO A 64 2.08 0.52 8.55
N PRO A 65 2.91 -0.47 8.17
CA PRO A 65 2.50 -1.85 8.22
C PRO A 65 2.25 -2.26 9.67
N ALA A 66 1.09 -2.86 9.93
CA ALA A 66 0.77 -3.49 11.19
C ALA A 66 0.90 -5.02 11.02
N PRO A 67 1.49 -5.74 11.98
CA PRO A 67 1.48 -7.20 11.96
C PRO A 67 0.04 -7.72 11.92
N ASP A 68 -0.25 -8.67 11.02
CA ASP A 68 -1.52 -9.39 11.04
C ASP A 68 -1.56 -10.27 12.30
N PRO A 69 -2.50 -10.04 13.25
CA PRO A 69 -2.59 -10.84 14.47
C PRO A 69 -2.92 -12.31 14.21
N ASN A 70 -3.47 -12.65 13.03
CA ASN A 70 -3.74 -14.02 12.60
C ASN A 70 -2.66 -14.60 11.66
N GLY A 71 -1.70 -13.76 11.26
CA GLY A 71 -0.60 -14.11 10.38
C GLY A 71 0.50 -14.92 11.09
N THR A 72 1.46 -15.41 10.31
CA THR A 72 2.66 -16.08 10.83
C THR A 72 3.86 -15.16 10.67
N VAL A 73 4.65 -14.99 11.73
CA VAL A 73 5.88 -14.20 11.71
C VAL A 73 7.09 -15.12 11.58
N LEU A 74 7.87 -14.95 10.52
CA LEU A 74 9.14 -15.65 10.32
C LEU A 74 10.26 -14.91 11.06
N ILE A 75 10.99 -15.61 11.94
CA ILE A 75 12.14 -15.08 12.68
C ILE A 75 13.39 -15.85 12.28
N THR A 76 14.20 -15.25 11.41
CA THR A 76 15.50 -15.84 11.03
C THR A 76 16.49 -15.72 12.19
N GLY A 77 17.13 -16.84 12.57
CA GLY A 77 18.06 -16.85 13.70
C GLY A 77 17.37 -16.80 15.08
N ALA A 78 16.12 -17.28 15.16
CA ALA A 78 15.31 -17.29 16.38
C ALA A 78 15.98 -17.96 17.59
N THR A 79 16.92 -18.88 17.36
CA THR A 79 17.67 -19.59 18.42
C THR A 79 18.75 -18.73 19.07
N GLY A 80 19.13 -17.59 18.48
CA GLY A 80 20.06 -16.65 19.07
C GLY A 80 19.44 -15.82 20.19
N VAL A 81 20.28 -15.13 20.97
CA VAL A 81 19.84 -14.29 22.10
C VAL A 81 18.84 -13.22 21.64
N LEU A 82 19.15 -12.48 20.56
CA LEU A 82 18.22 -11.47 20.03
C LEU A 82 16.96 -12.09 19.42
N GLY A 83 17.10 -13.22 18.71
CA GLY A 83 15.97 -13.92 18.11
C GLY A 83 14.93 -14.35 19.14
N SER A 84 15.38 -14.91 20.27
CA SER A 84 14.49 -15.31 21.36
C SER A 84 13.83 -14.13 22.08
N LEU A 85 14.56 -13.01 22.28
CA LEU A 85 13.99 -11.79 22.85
C LEU A 85 12.93 -11.16 21.93
N VAL A 86 13.19 -11.12 20.63
CA VAL A 86 12.23 -10.62 19.63
C VAL A 86 11.01 -11.52 19.56
N ALA A 87 11.19 -12.84 19.53
CA ALA A 87 10.07 -13.81 19.56
C ALA A 87 9.18 -13.59 20.79
N ARG A 88 9.79 -13.46 21.97
CA ARG A 88 9.06 -13.16 23.21
C ARG A 88 8.30 -11.84 23.11
N HIS A 89 8.96 -10.77 22.65
CA HIS A 89 8.33 -9.46 22.54
C HIS A 89 7.15 -9.47 21.57
N LEU A 90 7.26 -10.15 20.43
CA LEU A 90 6.18 -10.29 19.45
C LEU A 90 4.96 -11.03 20.03
N VAL A 91 5.18 -12.09 20.81
CA VAL A 91 4.08 -12.80 21.49
C VAL A 91 3.44 -11.91 22.56
N THR A 92 4.24 -11.30 23.44
CA THR A 92 3.70 -10.62 24.63
C THR A 92 3.17 -9.22 24.35
N ALA A 93 3.81 -8.46 23.46
CA ALA A 93 3.48 -7.05 23.21
C ALA A 93 2.68 -6.85 21.92
N HIS A 94 2.85 -7.72 20.93
CA HIS A 94 2.17 -7.63 19.63
C HIS A 94 1.14 -8.73 19.37
N GLY A 95 0.95 -9.67 20.31
CA GLY A 95 -0.07 -10.70 20.23
C GLY A 95 0.16 -11.74 19.13
N ALA A 96 1.39 -11.88 18.64
CA ALA A 96 1.71 -12.87 17.60
C ALA A 96 1.43 -14.29 18.12
N ARG A 97 0.66 -15.07 17.34
CA ARG A 97 0.23 -16.42 17.72
C ARG A 97 0.95 -17.54 16.99
N ARG A 98 1.56 -17.23 15.85
CA ARG A 98 2.25 -18.18 14.97
C ARG A 98 3.61 -17.61 14.63
N LEU A 99 4.66 -18.29 15.07
CA LEU A 99 6.05 -17.96 14.77
C LEU A 99 6.68 -19.13 14.02
N LEU A 100 7.55 -18.82 13.03
CA LEU A 100 8.34 -19.79 12.28
C LEU A 100 9.83 -19.40 12.28
#